data_AF-A0AB36SLV7-F1
#
_entry.id   AF-A0AB36SLV7-F1
#
_cell.length_a   1.000
_cell.length_b   1.000
_cell.length_c   1.000
_cell.angle_alpha   90.00
_cell.angle_beta   90.00
_cell.angle_gamma   90.00
#
_symmetry.space_group_name_H-M   'P 1'
#
loop_
_entity.id
_entity.type
_entity.pdbx_description
1 polymer ?
#
loop_
_entity_poly.entity_id
_entity_poly.type
_entity_poly.pdbx_seq_one_letter_code
_entity_poly.pdbx_strand_id
1 'polypeptide(L)'
;MPKHRKQSKIKIYRITSYKKDERSELESDKLELEQQEIENKQDKHNKQDKQDKPGKPGKPDKHDKQDKQDKQDKQDEQDKQDEQDKQGEQDKQDEQDKQDEQDKQDEQDKQDEHNKQTQLEPIIETNSHSLDIWDEISLKEIQAGEHTNLFEEKSDYQNINLVQVSDVRLYLDKQLQFSSVDEQIYHEALVHPIMSKVIDPKRVLILGGGDGLALREVLKYETVLHVDLVDLDEAMINMARNVPELVALNKSAFFDNRVNAHVCDAKEFLNSPSSLYDVIIIDFPDPATELLSTLYTSELFARIATFLTEDGAFVCQSNSPADAPLVYWSIGNTIENAGLIVKSYHIIVPSFGTDWGFHIAANSAYVLDQIEQLYVVPTPRTLPSLLFPLFQFKEEHLDHRNLALLNSESNLILHQCYKKEMEF
;
A
#
# COMPACT_ATOMS: atom_id res chain seq x y z
N MET A 1 45.48 -38.71 26.79
CA MET A 1 44.39 -39.50 26.19
C MET A 1 43.10 -38.70 26.29
N PRO A 2 42.45 -38.33 25.17
CA PRO A 2 41.14 -37.66 25.20
C PRO A 2 40.03 -38.63 25.62
N LYS A 3 39.05 -38.16 26.40
CA LYS A 3 37.83 -38.95 26.71
C LYS A 3 36.75 -38.64 25.68
N HIS A 4 36.27 -39.65 24.95
CA HIS A 4 35.16 -39.49 24.00
C HIS A 4 33.87 -39.07 24.74
N ARG A 5 33.29 -37.93 24.35
CA ARG A 5 31.90 -37.57 24.69
C ARG A 5 31.01 -38.04 23.54
N LYS A 6 30.00 -38.87 23.83
CA LYS A 6 29.16 -39.51 22.81
C LYS A 6 28.23 -38.48 22.15
N GLN A 7 28.12 -38.50 20.82
CA GLN A 7 27.04 -37.83 20.10
C GLN A 7 25.74 -38.63 20.28
N SER A 8 24.69 -37.99 20.79
CA SER A 8 23.34 -38.54 20.86
C SER A 8 22.59 -38.27 19.55
N LYS A 9 22.46 -39.28 18.70
CA LYS A 9 21.62 -39.20 17.50
C LYS A 9 20.14 -39.29 17.89
N ILE A 10 19.43 -38.16 17.80
CA ILE A 10 17.96 -38.14 17.87
C ILE A 10 17.41 -38.73 16.57
N LYS A 11 16.40 -39.61 16.66
CA LYS A 11 15.68 -40.14 15.51
C LYS A 11 14.44 -39.29 15.27
N ILE A 12 14.36 -38.63 14.11
CA ILE A 12 13.13 -38.00 13.64
C ILE A 12 12.24 -39.11 13.06
N TYR A 13 11.02 -39.25 13.58
CA TYR A 13 10.02 -40.17 13.05
C TYR A 13 9.11 -39.41 12.08
N ARG A 14 9.34 -39.57 10.77
CA ARG A 14 8.47 -39.01 9.73
C ARG A 14 7.27 -39.93 9.53
N ILE A 15 6.08 -39.51 9.95
CA ILE A 15 4.84 -40.24 9.69
C ILE A 15 4.33 -39.83 8.30
N THR A 16 4.35 -40.75 7.35
CA THR A 16 3.73 -40.59 6.02
C THR A 16 2.58 -41.58 5.87
N SER A 17 1.35 -41.11 6.06
CA SER A 17 0.14 -41.90 5.84
C SER A 17 -0.27 -41.87 4.36
N TYR A 18 0.30 -42.77 3.56
CA TYR A 18 -0.23 -43.05 2.21
C TYR A 18 -1.58 -43.76 2.31
N LYS A 19 -2.62 -43.19 1.69
CA LYS A 19 -3.70 -43.99 1.07
C LYS A 19 -3.31 -44.29 -0.38
N LYS A 20 -3.80 -45.41 -0.91
CA LYS A 20 -3.54 -45.89 -2.27
C LYS A 20 -4.89 -46.11 -2.95
N ASP A 21 -5.25 -45.26 -3.90
CA ASP A 21 -6.48 -45.41 -4.70
C ASP A 21 -6.18 -46.02 -6.06
N GLU A 22 -6.97 -47.02 -6.46
CA GLU A 22 -6.76 -47.84 -7.66
C GLU A 22 -7.38 -47.17 -8.91
N ARG A 23 -6.96 -45.93 -9.20
CA ARG A 23 -7.38 -45.18 -10.40
C ARG A 23 -6.24 -44.81 -11.36
N SER A 24 -4.99 -44.80 -10.92
CA SER A 24 -3.85 -44.28 -11.70
C SER A 24 -3.40 -45.16 -12.87
N GLU A 25 -3.71 -46.46 -12.87
CA GLU A 25 -3.29 -47.41 -13.92
C GLU A 25 -4.21 -47.41 -15.16
N LEU A 26 -5.32 -46.65 -15.15
CA LEU A 26 -6.24 -46.50 -16.30
C LEU A 26 -6.06 -45.17 -17.06
N GLU A 27 -5.30 -44.22 -16.53
CA GLU A 27 -4.97 -42.95 -17.20
C GLU A 27 -3.60 -42.98 -17.89
N SER A 28 -2.64 -43.77 -17.38
CA SER A 28 -1.33 -44.00 -18.02
C SER A 28 -1.48 -44.52 -19.46
N ASP A 29 -2.23 -45.61 -19.61
CA ASP A 29 -2.37 -46.36 -20.86
C ASP A 29 -3.12 -45.54 -21.92
N LYS A 30 -3.98 -44.62 -21.46
CA LYS A 30 -4.72 -43.70 -22.33
C LYS A 30 -3.81 -42.58 -22.86
N LEU A 31 -2.89 -42.06 -22.02
CA LEU A 31 -1.92 -41.04 -22.42
C LEU A 31 -0.86 -41.59 -23.39
N GLU A 32 -0.40 -42.83 -23.23
CA GLU A 32 0.52 -43.45 -24.21
C GLU A 32 -0.15 -43.64 -25.59
N LEU A 33 -1.43 -44.03 -25.62
CA LEU A 33 -2.19 -44.19 -26.87
C LEU A 33 -2.39 -42.85 -27.60
N GLU A 34 -2.73 -41.77 -26.88
CA GLU A 34 -2.88 -40.44 -27.49
C GLU A 34 -1.55 -39.88 -28.02
N GLN A 35 -0.41 -40.15 -27.36
CA GLN A 35 0.90 -39.75 -27.87
C GLN A 35 1.30 -40.49 -29.15
N GLN A 36 1.07 -41.80 -29.25
CA GLN A 36 1.33 -42.55 -30.49
C GLN A 36 0.46 -42.08 -31.67
N GLU A 37 -0.76 -41.61 -31.41
CA GLU A 37 -1.62 -40.99 -32.43
C GLU A 37 -1.14 -39.61 -32.90
N ILE A 38 -0.28 -38.91 -32.14
CA ILE A 38 0.26 -37.60 -32.49
C ILE A 38 1.54 -37.73 -33.34
N GLU A 39 2.47 -38.61 -32.95
CA GLU A 39 3.70 -38.87 -33.74
C GLU A 39 3.37 -39.37 -35.16
N ASN A 40 2.41 -40.31 -35.28
CA ASN A 40 1.94 -40.84 -36.56
C ASN A 40 1.27 -39.79 -37.49
N LYS A 41 0.93 -38.60 -36.97
CA LYS A 41 0.40 -37.47 -37.76
C LYS A 41 1.50 -36.52 -38.22
N GLN A 42 2.58 -36.34 -37.45
CA GLN A 42 3.70 -35.46 -37.84
C GLN A 42 4.52 -36.05 -39.01
N ASP A 43 4.76 -37.36 -39.00
CA ASP A 43 5.63 -38.03 -39.98
C ASP A 43 5.09 -37.99 -41.43
N LYS A 44 3.80 -37.68 -41.60
CA LYS A 44 3.16 -37.51 -42.93
C LYS A 44 3.36 -36.13 -43.55
N HIS A 45 3.78 -35.12 -42.81
CA HIS A 45 3.85 -33.75 -43.33
C HIS A 45 5.24 -33.36 -43.90
N ASN A 46 6.28 -34.15 -43.63
CA ASN A 46 7.68 -33.79 -43.91
C ASN A 46 8.24 -34.40 -45.22
N LYS A 47 7.44 -34.40 -46.29
CA LYS A 47 7.82 -34.89 -47.64
C LYS A 47 7.31 -34.02 -48.79
N GLN A 48 7.61 -32.72 -48.75
CA GLN A 48 7.66 -31.92 -49.97
C GLN A 48 8.75 -30.83 -49.89
N ASP A 49 9.11 -30.31 -51.06
CA ASP A 49 10.02 -29.21 -51.34
C ASP A 49 11.53 -29.38 -51.02
N LYS A 50 12.29 -29.57 -52.11
CA LYS A 50 13.73 -29.32 -52.27
C LYS A 50 13.91 -28.39 -53.48
N GLN A 51 15.12 -27.82 -53.62
CA GLN A 51 15.57 -26.82 -54.62
C GLN A 51 15.29 -25.36 -54.19
N ASP A 52 16.20 -24.39 -54.34
CA ASP A 52 17.64 -24.46 -54.66
C ASP A 52 18.42 -23.23 -54.13
N LYS A 53 19.74 -23.20 -54.31
CA LYS A 53 20.71 -22.14 -53.89
C LYS A 53 21.88 -22.09 -54.89
N PRO A 54 22.79 -21.08 -54.88
CA PRO A 54 22.84 -19.82 -54.10
C PRO A 54 23.12 -18.53 -54.97
N GLY A 55 23.25 -17.34 -54.35
CA GLY A 55 23.77 -16.14 -55.04
C GLY A 55 24.09 -14.90 -54.16
N LYS A 56 25.35 -14.46 -54.21
CA LYS A 56 25.94 -13.15 -53.77
C LYS A 56 27.24 -12.97 -54.60
N PRO A 57 27.88 -11.78 -54.76
CA PRO A 57 27.87 -10.58 -53.88
C PRO A 57 27.76 -9.22 -54.63
N GLY A 58 27.98 -8.08 -53.95
CA GLY A 58 28.29 -6.80 -54.62
C GLY A 58 28.06 -5.48 -53.83
N LYS A 59 29.10 -4.63 -53.77
CA LYS A 59 29.14 -3.17 -53.49
C LYS A 59 30.33 -2.62 -54.33
N PRO A 60 30.34 -1.38 -54.89
CA PRO A 60 30.70 -0.19 -54.07
C PRO A 60 30.24 1.22 -54.56
N ASP A 61 30.51 2.23 -53.72
CA ASP A 61 30.95 3.65 -53.93
C ASP A 61 30.31 4.70 -54.91
N LYS A 62 29.82 5.79 -54.28
CA LYS A 62 30.19 7.25 -54.38
C LYS A 62 29.85 8.17 -55.59
N HIS A 63 29.86 9.48 -55.26
CA HIS A 63 29.71 10.72 -56.05
C HIS A 63 28.27 11.10 -56.49
N ASP A 64 27.87 12.38 -56.58
CA ASP A 64 28.57 13.69 -56.50
C ASP A 64 27.72 14.77 -55.75
N LYS A 65 28.28 15.88 -55.21
CA LYS A 65 28.16 17.32 -55.63
C LYS A 65 26.79 17.77 -56.22
N GLN A 66 26.22 18.97 -55.95
CA GLN A 66 26.67 20.18 -55.21
C GLN A 66 25.45 20.83 -54.45
N ASP A 67 25.13 22.14 -54.30
CA ASP A 67 25.58 23.44 -54.83
C ASP A 67 25.13 24.67 -53.97
N LYS A 68 25.68 25.88 -54.24
CA LYS A 68 25.18 27.26 -53.94
C LYS A 68 25.21 27.89 -52.52
N GLN A 69 25.17 29.23 -52.52
CA GLN A 69 25.46 30.21 -51.46
C GLN A 69 24.37 31.30 -51.43
N ASP A 70 24.20 32.04 -50.31
CA ASP A 70 24.42 33.51 -50.29
C ASP A 70 24.33 34.19 -48.89
N LYS A 71 25.17 35.23 -48.69
CA LYS A 71 25.10 36.51 -47.90
C LYS A 71 24.35 36.53 -46.52
N GLN A 72 24.83 37.14 -45.42
CA GLN A 72 25.35 38.52 -45.15
C GLN A 72 24.29 39.63 -45.40
N ASP A 73 24.18 40.73 -44.63
CA ASP A 73 25.06 41.35 -43.60
C ASP A 73 24.29 42.38 -42.71
N LYS A 74 24.85 42.77 -41.55
CA LYS A 74 24.66 44.08 -40.82
C LYS A 74 23.32 44.44 -40.12
N GLN A 75 23.22 45.49 -39.27
CA GLN A 75 24.05 46.04 -38.16
C GLN A 75 23.27 47.19 -37.44
N ASP A 76 23.88 47.83 -36.41
CA ASP A 76 23.57 49.14 -35.78
C ASP A 76 22.38 49.13 -34.76
N GLU A 77 22.57 49.41 -33.46
CA GLU A 77 22.87 50.68 -32.73
C GLU A 77 21.71 51.70 -32.70
N GLN A 78 21.42 52.52 -31.68
CA GLN A 78 21.68 52.71 -30.23
C GLN A 78 20.84 53.98 -29.89
N ASP A 79 20.14 54.05 -28.73
CA ASP A 79 19.81 55.27 -27.93
C ASP A 79 18.56 55.06 -27.02
N LYS A 80 18.14 56.02 -26.17
CA LYS A 80 18.70 56.46 -24.85
C LYS A 80 17.78 57.52 -24.19
N GLN A 81 17.67 57.52 -22.85
CA GLN A 81 17.18 58.63 -21.98
C GLN A 81 15.69 59.08 -22.16
N ASP A 82 15.00 59.89 -21.32
CA ASP A 82 14.91 60.16 -19.85
C ASP A 82 13.62 61.06 -19.62
N GLU A 83 13.05 61.40 -18.45
CA GLU A 83 13.44 61.17 -17.04
C GLU A 83 12.27 61.01 -16.01
N GLN A 84 11.37 62.01 -15.81
CA GLN A 84 10.52 62.17 -14.59
C GLN A 84 9.15 62.88 -14.83
N ASP A 85 8.14 62.56 -13.99
CA ASP A 85 7.28 63.50 -13.17
C ASP A 85 5.96 62.82 -12.69
N LYS A 86 5.17 63.32 -11.71
CA LYS A 86 5.36 63.95 -10.37
C LYS A 86 3.95 64.15 -9.74
N GLN A 87 3.74 63.77 -8.46
CA GLN A 87 2.72 64.28 -7.50
C GLN A 87 1.20 64.22 -7.91
N GLY A 88 0.22 64.30 -7.01
CA GLY A 88 0.19 64.31 -5.54
C GLY A 88 -1.25 64.50 -4.99
N GLU A 89 -1.41 64.44 -3.66
CA GLU A 89 -2.56 64.90 -2.81
C GLU A 89 -3.95 64.27 -3.07
N GLN A 90 -4.58 63.61 -2.09
CA GLN A 90 -5.26 64.08 -0.87
C GLN A 90 -6.55 64.87 -1.10
N ASP A 91 -7.63 64.41 -0.45
CA ASP A 91 -8.62 65.31 0.17
C ASP A 91 -9.36 64.63 1.35
N LYS A 92 -10.04 65.42 2.20
CA LYS A 92 -10.79 64.97 3.39
C LYS A 92 -12.14 65.69 3.52
N GLN A 93 -13.11 65.07 4.23
CA GLN A 93 -13.95 65.62 5.34
C GLN A 93 -15.06 64.58 5.67
N ASP A 94 -15.48 64.32 6.92
CA ASP A 94 -16.10 65.18 7.97
C ASP A 94 -17.49 65.73 7.54
N GLU A 95 -18.54 65.93 8.37
CA GLU A 95 -18.86 65.75 9.81
C GLU A 95 -20.10 64.78 9.96
N GLN A 96 -20.96 64.62 10.99
CA GLN A 96 -21.26 64.97 12.43
C GLN A 96 -22.38 63.89 12.83
N ASP A 97 -22.84 63.53 14.04
CA ASP A 97 -22.50 63.68 15.48
C ASP A 97 -23.74 63.25 16.34
N LYS A 98 -23.67 63.29 17.69
CA LYS A 98 -24.76 63.29 18.71
C LYS A 98 -25.31 61.91 19.19
N GLN A 99 -25.15 61.52 20.47
CA GLN A 99 -25.80 61.94 21.75
C GLN A 99 -27.22 61.32 21.97
N ASP A 100 -27.72 60.95 23.17
CA ASP A 100 -27.12 60.79 24.52
C ASP A 100 -28.00 59.91 25.46
N GLU A 101 -27.44 59.61 26.64
CA GLU A 101 -27.87 58.92 27.89
C GLU A 101 -29.37 58.75 28.29
N GLN A 102 -29.67 57.59 28.93
CA GLN A 102 -30.25 57.44 30.30
C GLN A 102 -30.14 55.96 30.75
N ASP A 103 -29.50 55.60 31.88
CA ASP A 103 -29.99 55.59 33.29
C ASP A 103 -31.25 54.70 33.52
N LYS A 104 -31.37 53.84 34.56
CA LYS A 104 -30.60 53.62 35.81
C LYS A 104 -30.98 52.27 36.50
N GLN A 105 -30.05 51.69 37.29
CA GLN A 105 -30.26 50.84 38.50
C GLN A 105 -30.97 49.45 38.35
N ASP A 106 -30.73 48.41 39.18
CA ASP A 106 -29.81 48.27 40.34
C ASP A 106 -29.39 46.79 40.61
N GLU A 107 -28.24 46.65 41.28
CA GLU A 107 -27.76 45.61 42.22
C GLU A 107 -27.87 44.07 42.01
N GLN A 108 -26.80 43.39 42.49
CA GLN A 108 -26.72 42.01 43.03
C GLN A 108 -26.77 40.81 42.04
N ASP A 109 -26.00 39.72 42.19
CA ASP A 109 -24.80 39.44 43.03
C ASP A 109 -24.10 38.12 42.56
N LYS A 110 -22.77 37.98 42.78
CA LYS A 110 -21.95 36.73 42.79
C LYS A 110 -21.84 35.88 41.50
N GLN A 111 -20.62 35.42 41.14
CA GLN A 111 -20.03 34.06 41.35
C GLN A 111 -20.90 32.91 40.77
N ASP A 112 -20.40 31.96 39.96
CA ASP A 112 -19.01 31.49 39.73
C ASP A 112 -18.66 31.23 38.24
N GLU A 113 -17.45 30.76 37.97
CA GLU A 113 -16.93 30.40 36.65
C GLU A 113 -17.72 29.27 35.97
N HIS A 114 -18.25 29.52 34.77
CA HIS A 114 -18.82 28.44 33.95
C HIS A 114 -17.69 27.62 33.29
N ASN A 115 -17.25 26.60 34.02
CA ASN A 115 -16.34 25.56 33.57
C ASN A 115 -16.78 25.00 32.20
N LYS A 116 -16.00 25.27 31.14
CA LYS A 116 -16.14 24.58 29.85
C LYS A 116 -15.64 23.15 29.99
N GLN A 117 -16.51 22.25 30.43
CA GLN A 117 -16.32 20.83 30.19
C GLN A 117 -16.41 20.59 28.67
N THR A 118 -15.26 20.56 28.02
CA THR A 118 -15.08 19.78 26.79
C THR A 118 -15.62 18.38 27.08
N GLN A 119 -16.60 17.93 26.30
CA GLN A 119 -17.03 16.54 26.36
C GLN A 119 -15.93 15.70 25.69
N LEU A 120 -14.96 15.28 26.50
CA LEU A 120 -14.15 14.11 26.17
C LEU A 120 -15.12 12.96 25.97
N GLU A 121 -15.09 12.36 24.77
CA GLU A 121 -15.87 11.14 24.52
C GLU A 121 -15.38 10.03 25.48
N PRO A 122 -16.25 9.08 25.85
CA PRO A 122 -15.84 8.01 26.75
C PRO A 122 -14.71 7.22 26.10
N ILE A 123 -13.56 7.11 26.78
CA ILE A 123 -12.51 6.16 26.40
C ILE A 123 -13.14 4.77 26.47
N ILE A 124 -13.48 4.21 25.30
CA ILE A 124 -14.08 2.89 25.21
C ILE A 124 -12.98 1.89 25.55
N GLU A 125 -13.14 1.15 26.65
CA GLU A 125 -12.28 0.00 26.93
C GLU A 125 -12.41 -1.00 25.79
N THR A 126 -11.43 -1.01 24.89
CA THR A 126 -11.25 -2.02 23.85
C THR A 126 -11.01 -3.37 24.53
N ASN A 127 -12.10 -4.06 24.85
CA ASN A 127 -12.11 -5.46 25.25
C ASN A 127 -11.82 -6.35 24.02
N SER A 128 -10.69 -6.08 23.37
CA SER A 128 -10.12 -6.81 22.25
C SER A 128 -9.81 -8.23 22.72
N HIS A 129 -10.79 -9.11 22.47
CA HIS A 129 -10.55 -10.53 22.37
C HIS A 129 -9.83 -10.68 21.03
N SER A 130 -8.52 -10.92 21.08
CA SER A 130 -7.64 -10.93 19.91
C SER A 130 -8.14 -11.95 18.90
N LEU A 131 -8.50 -11.45 17.71
CA LEU A 131 -9.23 -12.24 16.71
C LEU A 131 -8.29 -13.15 15.92
N ASP A 132 -7.05 -12.74 15.65
CA ASP A 132 -5.99 -13.72 15.43
C ASP A 132 -5.49 -14.27 16.78
N ILE A 133 -5.81 -15.54 17.02
CA ILE A 133 -5.43 -16.27 18.24
C ILE A 133 -3.97 -16.75 18.16
N TRP A 134 -3.44 -17.00 16.96
CA TRP A 134 -2.08 -17.48 16.73
C TRP A 134 -1.04 -16.40 16.99
N ASP A 135 -1.35 -15.15 16.65
CA ASP A 135 -0.52 -13.99 17.00
C ASP A 135 -0.45 -13.78 18.52
N GLU A 136 -1.59 -13.83 19.21
CA GLU A 136 -1.60 -13.68 20.67
C GLU A 136 -0.86 -14.83 21.37
N ILE A 137 -1.01 -16.07 20.87
CA ILE A 137 -0.21 -17.22 21.34
C ILE A 137 1.28 -16.99 21.07
N SER A 138 1.65 -16.55 19.86
CA SER A 138 3.04 -16.30 19.48
C SER A 138 3.69 -15.21 20.33
N LEU A 139 2.98 -14.11 20.60
CA LEU A 139 3.44 -13.05 21.49
C LEU A 139 3.60 -13.55 22.93
N LYS A 140 2.66 -14.36 23.44
CA LYS A 140 2.75 -14.98 24.77
C LYS A 140 3.94 -15.96 24.88
N GLU A 141 4.22 -16.74 23.84
CA GLU A 141 5.39 -17.62 23.81
C GLU A 141 6.71 -16.84 23.74
N ILE A 142 6.76 -15.75 22.98
CA ILE A 142 7.90 -14.81 22.94
C ILE A 142 8.13 -14.19 24.32
N GLN A 143 7.08 -13.64 24.94
CA GLN A 143 7.14 -12.99 26.25
C GLN A 143 7.52 -13.96 27.39
N ALA A 144 7.20 -15.25 27.25
CA ALA A 144 7.66 -16.31 28.17
C ALA A 144 9.10 -16.80 27.90
N GLY A 145 9.68 -16.45 26.75
CA GLY A 145 11.01 -16.85 26.30
C GLY A 145 12.09 -15.77 26.47
N GLU A 146 13.30 -16.07 25.97
CA GLU A 146 14.40 -15.11 25.89
C GLU A 146 14.16 -14.15 24.71
N HIS A 147 13.84 -12.90 25.02
CA HIS A 147 13.58 -11.82 24.07
C HIS A 147 14.14 -10.50 24.63
N THR A 148 14.29 -9.49 23.77
CA THR A 148 14.53 -8.11 24.18
C THR A 148 13.31 -7.27 23.82
N ASN A 149 12.74 -6.56 24.79
CA ASN A 149 11.74 -5.54 24.53
C ASN A 149 12.45 -4.26 24.05
N LEU A 150 12.13 -3.80 22.85
CA LEU A 150 12.72 -2.59 22.24
C LEU A 150 11.85 -1.36 22.50
N PHE A 151 10.53 -1.52 22.52
CA PHE A 151 9.55 -0.48 22.77
C PHE A 151 8.24 -1.12 23.26
N GLU A 152 7.72 -0.64 24.38
CA GLU A 152 6.41 -1.02 24.91
C GLU A 152 5.72 0.24 25.42
N GLU A 153 4.61 0.60 24.78
CA GLU A 153 3.81 1.77 25.14
C GLU A 153 2.32 1.45 24.94
N LYS A 154 1.46 2.03 25.77
CA LYS A 154 0.03 2.07 25.51
C LYS A 154 -0.34 3.50 25.16
N SER A 155 -0.66 3.75 23.88
CA SER A 155 -1.17 5.03 23.41
C SER A 155 -2.66 5.18 23.76
N ASP A 156 -3.25 6.31 23.40
CA ASP A 156 -4.71 6.51 23.50
C ASP A 156 -5.50 5.60 22.54
N TYR A 157 -4.83 4.93 21.60
CA TYR A 157 -5.45 4.09 20.57
C TYR A 157 -5.22 2.59 20.76
N GLN A 158 -4.01 2.17 21.18
CA GLN A 158 -3.58 0.76 21.12
C GLN A 158 -2.38 0.45 22.02
N ASN A 159 -2.09 -0.85 22.21
CA ASN A 159 -0.92 -1.34 22.93
C ASN A 159 0.20 -1.69 21.93
N ILE A 160 1.24 -0.86 21.84
CA ILE A 160 2.38 -0.98 20.93
C ILE A 160 3.47 -1.84 21.58
N ASN A 161 3.89 -2.93 20.92
CA ASN A 161 4.91 -3.86 21.41
C ASN A 161 5.93 -4.17 20.29
N LEU A 162 7.12 -3.55 20.34
CA LEU A 162 8.24 -3.88 19.46
C LEU A 162 9.23 -4.79 20.19
N VAL A 163 9.39 -6.02 19.72
CA VAL A 163 10.23 -7.04 20.36
C VAL A 163 11.30 -7.57 19.41
N GLN A 164 12.45 -7.93 19.97
CA GLN A 164 13.57 -8.56 19.27
C GLN A 164 13.78 -9.98 19.80
N VAL A 165 13.68 -10.96 18.92
CA VAL A 165 14.02 -12.38 19.16
C VAL A 165 15.18 -12.79 18.24
N SER A 166 14.98 -13.73 17.32
CA SER A 166 15.82 -13.89 16.12
C SER A 166 15.76 -12.67 15.17
N ASP A 167 14.68 -11.91 15.29
CA ASP A 167 14.22 -10.87 14.37
C ASP A 167 13.42 -9.82 15.16
N VAL A 168 13.36 -8.59 14.64
CA VAL A 168 12.46 -7.52 15.11
C VAL A 168 11.03 -7.86 14.67
N ARG A 169 10.05 -7.70 15.57
CA ARG A 169 8.62 -7.81 15.30
C ARG A 169 7.85 -6.68 15.96
N LEU A 170 6.82 -6.17 15.30
CA LEU A 170 5.85 -5.25 15.86
C LEU A 170 4.52 -5.97 16.09
N TYR A 171 3.96 -5.82 17.28
CA TYR A 171 2.59 -6.20 17.61
C TYR A 171 1.79 -4.97 18.05
N LEU A 172 0.57 -4.81 17.51
CA LEU A 172 -0.42 -3.81 17.93
C LEU A 172 -1.66 -4.55 18.46
N ASP A 173 -2.08 -4.26 19.69
CA ASP A 173 -3.17 -4.98 20.37
C ASP A 173 -3.05 -6.52 20.31
N LYS A 174 -1.79 -7.00 20.34
CA LYS A 174 -1.32 -8.39 20.20
C LYS A 174 -1.38 -9.00 18.78
N GLN A 175 -1.84 -8.29 17.76
CA GLN A 175 -1.79 -8.76 16.36
C GLN A 175 -0.46 -8.34 15.71
N LEU A 176 0.19 -9.24 14.97
CA LEU A 176 1.48 -9.01 14.33
C LEU A 176 1.32 -8.06 13.12
N GLN A 177 2.03 -6.93 13.16
CA GLN A 177 2.03 -5.98 12.05
C GLN A 177 3.20 -6.21 11.09
N PHE A 178 4.33 -6.74 11.59
CA PHE A 178 5.42 -7.22 10.73
C PHE A 178 6.41 -8.13 11.48
N SER A 179 7.08 -9.03 10.75
CA SER A 179 8.41 -9.55 11.11
C SER A 179 9.47 -9.02 10.14
N SER A 180 10.61 -8.58 10.67
CA SER A 180 11.76 -8.14 9.87
C SER A 180 12.44 -9.24 9.03
N VAL A 181 11.95 -10.49 9.10
CA VAL A 181 12.37 -11.59 8.20
C VAL A 181 11.76 -11.43 6.81
N ASP A 182 10.51 -10.97 6.73
CA ASP A 182 9.67 -11.05 5.52
C ASP A 182 8.70 -9.86 5.32
N GLU A 183 8.69 -8.85 6.19
CA GLU A 183 8.02 -7.55 5.99
C GLU A 183 8.23 -6.98 4.59
N GLN A 184 9.41 -7.23 4.04
CA GLN A 184 9.83 -6.71 2.76
C GLN A 184 9.10 -7.37 1.59
N ILE A 185 8.53 -8.57 1.78
CA ILE A 185 7.62 -9.18 0.79
C ILE A 185 6.32 -8.37 0.76
N TYR A 186 5.75 -8.07 1.94
CA TYR A 186 4.55 -7.26 2.09
C TYR A 186 4.76 -5.84 1.54
N HIS A 187 5.78 -5.10 1.99
CA HIS A 187 5.99 -3.71 1.56
C HIS A 187 6.44 -3.57 0.09
N GLU A 188 7.21 -4.53 -0.46
CA GLU A 188 7.44 -4.53 -1.92
C GLU A 188 6.13 -4.79 -2.69
N ALA A 189 5.27 -5.70 -2.22
CA ALA A 189 3.98 -6.03 -2.86
C ALA A 189 2.92 -4.94 -2.72
N LEU A 190 2.87 -4.22 -1.61
CA LEU A 190 2.00 -3.06 -1.42
C LEU A 190 2.40 -1.92 -2.37
N VAL A 191 3.69 -1.56 -2.39
CA VAL A 191 4.15 -0.32 -3.03
C VAL A 191 4.49 -0.50 -4.51
N HIS A 192 5.28 -1.51 -4.88
CA HIS A 192 5.90 -1.52 -6.21
C HIS A 192 4.95 -1.84 -7.38
N PRO A 193 3.88 -2.66 -7.26
CA PRO A 193 2.97 -2.90 -8.38
C PRO A 193 2.25 -1.63 -8.88
N ILE A 194 1.79 -0.78 -7.95
CA ILE A 194 1.13 0.49 -8.31
C ILE A 194 2.14 1.56 -8.76
N MET A 195 3.26 1.70 -8.04
CA MET A 195 4.30 2.66 -8.38
C MET A 195 5.07 2.31 -9.68
N SER A 196 4.97 1.06 -10.16
CA SER A 196 5.44 0.65 -11.50
C SER A 196 4.40 0.90 -12.61
N LYS A 197 3.12 1.17 -12.27
CA LYS A 197 2.03 1.38 -13.23
C LYS A 197 1.72 2.86 -13.47
N VAL A 198 1.73 3.69 -12.42
CA VAL A 198 1.60 5.14 -12.55
C VAL A 198 2.90 5.71 -13.12
N ILE A 199 2.80 6.61 -14.11
CA ILE A 199 3.95 7.13 -14.85
C ILE A 199 4.52 8.36 -14.13
N ASP A 200 5.82 8.33 -13.82
CA ASP A 200 6.57 9.38 -13.13
C ASP A 200 5.82 9.97 -11.90
N PRO A 201 5.43 9.15 -10.90
CA PRO A 201 4.70 9.62 -9.72
C PRO A 201 5.55 10.62 -8.92
N LYS A 202 4.96 11.76 -8.55
CA LYS A 202 5.60 12.92 -7.91
C LYS A 202 5.05 13.20 -6.51
N ARG A 203 3.74 13.05 -6.32
CA ARG A 203 3.02 13.20 -5.05
C ARG A 203 2.42 11.86 -4.65
N VAL A 204 2.86 11.35 -3.49
CA VAL A 204 2.32 10.11 -2.90
C VAL A 204 1.67 10.43 -1.55
N LEU A 205 0.55 9.77 -1.26
CA LEU A 205 -0.08 9.76 0.06
C LEU A 205 0.02 8.35 0.63
N ILE A 206 0.38 8.24 1.92
CA ILE A 206 0.30 6.99 2.68
C ILE A 206 -0.69 7.22 3.82
N LEU A 207 -1.68 6.36 3.95
CA LEU A 207 -2.65 6.36 5.04
C LEU A 207 -2.40 5.11 5.90
N GLY A 208 -2.03 5.30 7.16
CA GLY A 208 -1.39 4.27 8.00
C GLY A 208 0.11 4.14 7.73
N GLY A 209 0.69 2.96 7.98
CA GLY A 209 2.11 2.67 7.74
C GLY A 209 3.10 3.47 8.60
N GLY A 210 2.70 3.88 9.82
CA GLY A 210 3.50 4.72 10.73
C GLY A 210 4.87 4.16 11.16
N ASP A 211 5.14 2.87 10.93
CA ASP A 211 6.46 2.23 11.02
C ASP A 211 7.46 2.70 9.93
N GLY A 212 6.95 3.23 8.81
CA GLY A 212 7.72 3.79 7.70
C GLY A 212 8.32 2.76 6.72
N LEU A 213 7.94 1.48 6.78
CA LEU A 213 8.47 0.43 5.90
C LEU A 213 7.85 0.51 4.49
N ALA A 214 6.58 0.89 4.36
CA ALA A 214 5.99 1.29 3.08
C ALA A 214 6.65 2.56 2.52
N LEU A 215 6.83 3.58 3.38
CA LEU A 215 7.50 4.84 3.04
C LEU A 215 8.91 4.63 2.49
N ARG A 216 9.71 3.77 3.12
CA ARG A 216 11.05 3.35 2.66
C ARG A 216 11.05 2.83 1.22
N GLU A 217 9.99 2.11 0.82
CA GLU A 217 9.86 1.55 -0.52
C GLU A 217 9.41 2.61 -1.54
N VAL A 218 8.53 3.55 -1.15
CA VAL A 218 8.14 4.73 -1.96
C VAL A 218 9.33 5.65 -2.23
N LEU A 219 10.21 5.87 -1.24
CA LEU A 219 11.35 6.76 -1.39
C LEU A 219 12.45 6.25 -2.33
N LYS A 220 12.39 4.98 -2.78
CA LYS A 220 13.27 4.46 -3.85
C LYS A 220 13.01 5.12 -5.21
N TYR A 221 11.84 5.72 -5.42
CA TYR A 221 11.47 6.33 -6.68
C TYR A 221 12.02 7.76 -6.76
N GLU A 222 12.99 8.00 -7.65
CA GLU A 222 13.62 9.32 -7.85
C GLU A 222 12.66 10.37 -8.43
N THR A 223 11.54 9.95 -9.01
CA THR A 223 10.48 10.83 -9.52
C THR A 223 9.62 11.44 -8.40
N VAL A 224 9.55 10.77 -7.24
CA VAL A 224 8.76 11.23 -6.09
C VAL A 224 9.43 12.47 -5.52
N LEU A 225 8.67 13.56 -5.47
CA LEU A 225 9.08 14.87 -4.97
C LEU A 225 8.50 15.17 -3.59
N HIS A 226 7.39 14.52 -3.23
CA HIS A 226 6.63 14.77 -2.00
C HIS A 226 5.90 13.50 -1.57
N VAL A 227 6.03 13.13 -0.29
CA VAL A 227 5.20 12.11 0.36
C VAL A 227 4.52 12.72 1.58
N ASP A 228 3.20 12.67 1.62
CA ASP A 228 2.44 12.87 2.86
C ASP A 228 2.18 11.48 3.47
N LEU A 229 2.57 11.26 4.72
CA LEU A 229 2.22 10.07 5.50
C LEU A 229 1.28 10.50 6.62
N VAL A 230 0.16 9.82 6.78
CA VAL A 230 -0.88 10.14 7.76
C VAL A 230 -1.10 8.92 8.65
N ASP A 231 -0.68 9.01 9.91
CA ASP A 231 -0.99 8.02 10.93
C ASP A 231 -1.76 8.69 12.07
N LEU A 232 -2.60 7.92 12.76
CA LEU A 232 -3.40 8.40 13.88
C LEU A 232 -2.56 8.46 15.17
N ASP A 233 -1.57 7.59 15.32
CA ASP A 233 -0.87 7.36 16.58
C ASP A 233 0.51 8.06 16.62
N GLU A 234 0.65 9.09 17.46
CA GLU A 234 1.93 9.79 17.63
C GLU A 234 3.02 8.85 18.16
N ALA A 235 2.68 7.85 18.98
CA ALA A 235 3.64 6.90 19.53
C ALA A 235 4.19 5.96 18.44
N MET A 236 3.40 5.61 17.41
CA MET A 236 3.88 4.86 16.25
C MET A 236 4.94 5.65 15.47
N ILE A 237 4.63 6.89 15.07
CA ILE A 237 5.58 7.75 14.34
C ILE A 237 6.81 8.08 15.20
N ASN A 238 6.64 8.30 16.51
CA ASN A 238 7.77 8.54 17.41
C ASN A 238 8.65 7.28 17.60
N MET A 239 8.06 6.09 17.74
CA MET A 239 8.80 4.82 17.76
C MET A 239 9.63 4.66 16.47
N ALA A 240 9.00 4.82 15.31
CA ALA A 240 9.61 4.62 13.99
C ALA A 240 10.74 5.62 13.65
N ARG A 241 10.77 6.76 14.35
CA ARG A 241 11.80 7.80 14.20
C ARG A 241 12.94 7.71 15.21
N ASN A 242 12.75 7.03 16.34
CA ASN A 242 13.69 7.08 17.47
C ASN A 242 14.23 5.71 17.92
N VAL A 243 13.53 4.60 17.68
CA VAL A 243 14.01 3.26 18.07
C VAL A 243 15.04 2.75 17.04
N PRO A 244 16.32 2.51 17.42
CA PRO A 244 17.41 2.28 16.46
C PRO A 244 17.17 1.13 15.48
N GLU A 245 16.57 0.04 15.95
CA GLU A 245 16.27 -1.16 15.17
C GLU A 245 15.23 -0.89 14.09
N LEU A 246 14.17 -0.13 14.40
CA LEU A 246 13.14 0.25 13.43
C LEU A 246 13.63 1.36 12.48
N VAL A 247 14.40 2.33 12.99
CA VAL A 247 15.09 3.35 12.15
C VAL A 247 16.08 2.72 11.17
N ALA A 248 16.71 1.59 11.53
CA ALA A 248 17.53 0.80 10.61
C ALA A 248 16.68 0.04 9.58
N LEU A 249 15.55 -0.55 9.99
CA LEU A 249 14.66 -1.33 9.13
C LEU A 249 13.93 -0.46 8.09
N ASN A 250 13.39 0.70 8.52
CA ASN A 250 12.83 1.73 7.63
C ASN A 250 13.91 2.59 6.93
N LYS A 251 15.21 2.32 7.19
CA LYS A 251 16.37 3.02 6.60
C LYS A 251 16.32 4.55 6.78
N SER A 252 15.79 5.01 7.91
CA SER A 252 15.64 6.43 8.25
C SER A 252 14.72 7.19 7.27
N ALA A 253 13.70 6.53 6.72
CA ALA A 253 12.77 7.10 5.74
C ALA A 253 12.13 8.44 6.18
N PHE A 254 11.76 8.56 7.46
CA PHE A 254 11.21 9.78 8.07
C PHE A 254 12.18 10.99 8.15
N PHE A 255 13.41 10.84 7.65
CA PHE A 255 14.42 11.91 7.59
C PHE A 255 14.76 12.32 6.15
N ASP A 256 14.12 11.72 5.14
CA ASP A 256 14.17 12.19 3.75
C ASP A 256 13.40 13.52 3.61
N ASN A 257 13.98 14.49 2.90
CA ASN A 257 13.45 15.86 2.82
C ASN A 257 12.18 15.99 1.97
N ARG A 258 11.68 14.90 1.38
CA ARG A 258 10.40 14.81 0.66
C ARG A 258 9.22 14.46 1.56
N VAL A 259 9.46 14.06 2.81
CA VAL A 259 8.44 13.46 3.69
C VAL A 259 7.85 14.48 4.65
N ASN A 260 6.52 14.58 4.66
CA ASN A 260 5.75 15.17 5.76
C ASN A 260 4.96 14.06 6.46
N ALA A 261 5.24 13.84 7.74
CA ALA A 261 4.42 12.97 8.58
C ALA A 261 3.38 13.82 9.33
N HIS A 262 2.11 13.43 9.23
CA HIS A 262 0.96 14.06 9.84
C HIS A 262 0.40 13.11 10.90
N VAL A 263 0.10 13.64 12.09
CA VAL A 263 -0.47 12.91 13.23
C VAL A 263 -1.93 13.33 13.36
N CYS A 264 -2.83 12.61 12.69
CA CYS A 264 -4.26 12.90 12.66
C CYS A 264 -5.08 11.73 12.08
N ASP A 265 -6.39 11.74 12.28
CA ASP A 265 -7.30 10.79 11.63
C ASP A 265 -7.27 10.93 10.09
N ALA A 266 -7.22 9.80 9.39
CA ALA A 266 -7.13 9.78 7.93
C ALA A 266 -8.34 10.45 7.24
N LYS A 267 -9.53 10.42 7.85
CA LYS A 267 -10.73 11.10 7.33
C LYS A 267 -10.72 12.59 7.66
N GLU A 268 -10.10 13.02 8.77
CA GLU A 268 -9.83 14.45 9.02
C GLU A 268 -8.88 15.01 7.95
N PHE A 269 -7.79 14.29 7.66
CA PHE A 269 -6.87 14.65 6.57
C PHE A 269 -7.58 14.71 5.22
N LEU A 270 -8.36 13.68 4.87
CA LEU A 270 -9.18 13.64 3.65
C LEU A 270 -10.38 14.62 3.68
N ASN A 271 -10.65 15.30 4.79
CA ASN A 271 -11.58 16.42 4.85
C ASN A 271 -10.93 17.79 4.58
N SER A 272 -9.60 17.87 4.63
CA SER A 272 -8.86 19.10 4.36
C SER A 272 -8.63 19.34 2.86
N PRO A 273 -8.55 20.61 2.40
CA PRO A 273 -8.24 20.92 1.01
C PRO A 273 -6.75 20.65 0.71
N SER A 274 -6.47 19.60 -0.05
CA SER A 274 -5.12 19.19 -0.47
C SER A 274 -4.90 19.41 -1.98
N SER A 275 -3.63 19.37 -2.39
CA SER A 275 -3.29 18.98 -3.77
C SER A 275 -3.61 17.50 -4.00
N LEU A 276 -3.90 17.14 -5.25
CA LEU A 276 -4.08 15.74 -5.67
C LEU A 276 -2.77 14.93 -5.56
N TYR A 277 -2.91 13.61 -5.62
CA TYR A 277 -1.83 12.63 -5.56
C TYR A 277 -1.83 11.74 -6.80
N ASP A 278 -0.64 11.35 -7.26
CA ASP A 278 -0.49 10.42 -8.38
C ASP A 278 -0.70 8.97 -7.90
N VAL A 279 -0.28 8.68 -6.66
CA VAL A 279 -0.48 7.39 -5.97
C VAL A 279 -0.95 7.62 -4.54
N ILE A 280 -1.93 6.83 -4.09
CA ILE A 280 -2.31 6.71 -2.67
C ILE A 280 -2.09 5.26 -2.22
N ILE A 281 -1.48 5.06 -1.05
CA ILE A 281 -1.25 3.77 -0.42
C ILE A 281 -2.08 3.73 0.86
N ILE A 282 -2.92 2.71 1.00
CA ILE A 282 -3.77 2.48 2.16
C ILE A 282 -3.23 1.24 2.89
N ASP A 283 -2.58 1.50 4.02
CA ASP A 283 -1.83 0.56 4.86
C ASP A 283 -2.44 0.57 6.27
N PHE A 284 -3.76 0.36 6.32
CA PHE A 284 -4.55 0.34 7.53
C PHE A 284 -4.53 -1.03 8.21
N PRO A 285 -4.69 -1.08 9.55
CA PRO A 285 -4.93 -2.34 10.26
C PRO A 285 -6.30 -2.92 9.89
N ASP A 286 -6.41 -4.25 9.97
CA ASP A 286 -7.60 -5.01 9.62
C ASP A 286 -8.91 -4.46 10.26
N PRO A 287 -10.07 -4.68 9.62
CA PRO A 287 -11.38 -4.22 10.14
C PRO A 287 -11.88 -5.01 11.36
N ALA A 288 -11.02 -5.34 12.34
CA ALA A 288 -11.32 -6.16 13.52
C ALA A 288 -12.43 -5.61 14.44
N THR A 289 -12.66 -4.30 14.40
CA THR A 289 -13.67 -3.60 15.21
C THR A 289 -14.61 -2.79 14.32
N GLU A 290 -15.78 -2.41 14.83
CA GLU A 290 -16.71 -1.54 14.12
C GLU A 290 -16.06 -0.20 13.73
N LEU A 291 -15.19 0.34 14.59
CA LEU A 291 -14.38 1.53 14.30
C LEU A 291 -13.44 1.28 13.10
N LEU A 292 -12.65 0.20 13.09
CA LEU A 292 -11.75 -0.09 11.96
C LEU A 292 -12.53 -0.45 10.67
N SER A 293 -13.72 -1.02 10.79
CA SER A 293 -14.66 -1.22 9.69
C SER A 293 -15.05 0.10 8.99
N THR A 294 -14.94 1.25 9.66
CA THR A 294 -15.19 2.58 9.06
C THR A 294 -14.04 3.08 8.16
N LEU A 295 -12.90 2.40 8.14
CA LEU A 295 -11.76 2.72 7.26
C LEU A 295 -11.87 2.06 5.87
N TYR A 296 -12.84 1.16 5.69
CA TYR A 296 -13.04 0.37 4.47
C TYR A 296 -14.46 0.56 3.90
N THR A 297 -15.08 1.74 4.04
CA THR A 297 -16.44 2.02 3.54
C THR A 297 -16.44 2.50 2.08
N SER A 298 -17.53 2.21 1.36
CA SER A 298 -17.76 2.73 -0.01
C SER A 298 -17.66 4.26 -0.05
N GLU A 299 -18.22 4.94 0.95
CA GLU A 299 -18.17 6.39 1.10
C GLU A 299 -16.74 6.92 1.27
N LEU A 300 -15.88 6.23 2.03
CA LEU A 300 -14.48 6.63 2.21
C LEU A 300 -13.63 6.34 0.97
N PHE A 301 -13.81 5.21 0.30
CA PHE A 301 -13.12 4.94 -0.98
C PHE A 301 -13.56 5.93 -2.08
N ALA A 302 -14.84 6.30 -2.14
CA ALA A 302 -15.33 7.35 -3.01
C ALA A 302 -14.73 8.72 -2.65
N ARG A 303 -14.46 8.99 -1.36
CA ARG A 303 -13.73 10.20 -0.95
C ARG A 303 -12.27 10.16 -1.38
N ILE A 304 -11.56 9.06 -1.15
CA ILE A 304 -10.16 8.86 -1.57
C ILE A 304 -10.01 9.03 -3.08
N ALA A 305 -10.97 8.55 -3.88
CA ALA A 305 -11.00 8.73 -5.33
C ALA A 305 -10.97 10.20 -5.78
N THR A 306 -11.49 11.14 -4.98
CA THR A 306 -11.44 12.59 -5.25
C THR A 306 -10.08 13.24 -5.01
N PHE A 307 -9.14 12.54 -4.36
CA PHE A 307 -7.77 13.00 -4.12
C PHE A 307 -6.77 12.49 -5.19
N LEU A 308 -7.21 11.63 -6.12
CA LEU A 308 -6.39 11.16 -7.23
C LEU A 308 -6.31 12.18 -8.37
N THR A 309 -5.17 12.21 -9.06
CA THR A 309 -5.07 12.79 -10.42
C THR A 309 -5.87 12.00 -11.45
N GLU A 310 -6.06 12.54 -12.66
CA GLU A 310 -6.79 11.85 -13.75
C GLU A 310 -6.16 10.50 -14.12
N ASP A 311 -4.82 10.45 -14.21
CA ASP A 311 -4.03 9.22 -14.40
C ASP A 311 -3.62 8.53 -13.07
N GLY A 312 -4.22 8.94 -11.94
CA GLY A 312 -3.85 8.47 -10.60
C GLY A 312 -4.57 7.19 -10.17
N ALA A 313 -3.94 6.44 -9.26
CA ALA A 313 -4.48 5.20 -8.69
C ALA A 313 -4.23 5.10 -7.18
N PHE A 314 -4.95 4.22 -6.48
CA PHE A 314 -4.61 3.80 -5.13
C PHE A 314 -4.43 2.29 -4.98
N VAL A 315 -3.72 1.87 -3.93
CA VAL A 315 -3.61 0.49 -3.48
C VAL A 315 -4.10 0.37 -2.05
N CYS A 316 -4.74 -0.75 -1.72
CA CYS A 316 -5.21 -1.06 -0.38
C CYS A 316 -4.74 -2.46 0.04
N GLN A 317 -4.21 -2.59 1.26
CA GLN A 317 -4.18 -3.87 1.98
C GLN A 317 -5.62 -4.40 2.09
N SER A 318 -5.82 -5.72 2.04
CA SER A 318 -7.17 -6.30 2.07
C SER A 318 -7.27 -7.68 2.73
N ASN A 319 -6.35 -8.02 3.63
CA ASN A 319 -6.24 -9.33 4.28
C ASN A 319 -6.06 -10.51 3.29
N SER A 320 -6.07 -11.75 3.79
CA SER A 320 -5.78 -12.97 3.04
C SER A 320 -6.95 -13.42 2.13
N PRO A 321 -6.70 -13.70 0.84
CA PRO A 321 -7.69 -14.33 -0.04
C PRO A 321 -7.88 -15.84 0.24
N ALA A 322 -7.12 -16.43 1.16
CA ALA A 322 -7.19 -17.83 1.56
C ALA A 322 -7.78 -18.01 2.96
N ASP A 323 -7.42 -17.13 3.90
CA ASP A 323 -7.72 -17.26 5.33
C ASP A 323 -8.93 -16.37 5.75
N ALA A 324 -9.12 -15.19 5.13
CA ALA A 324 -10.31 -14.35 5.27
C ALA A 324 -10.92 -13.94 3.91
N PRO A 325 -11.31 -14.93 3.06
CA PRO A 325 -11.74 -14.67 1.69
C PRO A 325 -12.99 -13.78 1.58
N LEU A 326 -13.92 -13.84 2.55
CA LEU A 326 -15.09 -12.96 2.54
C LEU A 326 -14.69 -11.52 2.85
N VAL A 327 -13.80 -11.26 3.81
CA VAL A 327 -13.22 -9.93 4.05
C VAL A 327 -12.55 -9.40 2.80
N TYR A 328 -11.62 -10.18 2.23
CA TYR A 328 -10.82 -9.79 1.07
C TYR A 328 -11.68 -9.40 -0.14
N TRP A 329 -12.65 -10.24 -0.52
CA TRP A 329 -13.52 -9.91 -1.65
C TRP A 329 -14.56 -8.84 -1.32
N SER A 330 -14.99 -8.70 -0.05
CA SER A 330 -15.91 -7.62 0.37
C SER A 330 -15.24 -6.25 0.31
N ILE A 331 -13.95 -6.13 0.62
CA ILE A 331 -13.19 -4.88 0.42
C ILE A 331 -13.16 -4.54 -1.07
N GLY A 332 -12.79 -5.49 -1.94
CA GLY A 332 -12.77 -5.29 -3.39
C GLY A 332 -14.13 -4.87 -3.97
N ASN A 333 -15.20 -5.56 -3.60
CA ASN A 333 -16.59 -5.22 -3.96
C ASN A 333 -17.03 -3.85 -3.43
N THR A 334 -16.56 -3.46 -2.24
CA THR A 334 -16.84 -2.14 -1.66
C THR A 334 -16.12 -1.01 -2.41
N ILE A 335 -14.91 -1.26 -2.89
CA ILE A 335 -14.18 -0.33 -3.78
C ILE A 335 -14.84 -0.26 -5.17
N GLU A 336 -15.29 -1.38 -5.75
CA GLU A 336 -16.07 -1.37 -7.00
C GLU A 336 -17.40 -0.61 -6.83
N ASN A 337 -18.05 -0.71 -5.67
CA ASN A 337 -19.27 0.04 -5.34
C ASN A 337 -19.06 1.56 -5.25
N ALA A 338 -17.88 2.00 -4.82
CA ALA A 338 -17.48 3.41 -4.80
C ALA A 338 -17.31 4.03 -6.21
N GLY A 339 -17.48 3.24 -7.28
CA GLY A 339 -17.42 3.69 -8.68
C GLY A 339 -16.04 3.51 -9.35
N LEU A 340 -15.12 2.81 -8.69
CA LEU A 340 -13.74 2.60 -9.14
C LEU A 340 -13.59 1.30 -9.95
N ILE A 341 -12.59 1.26 -10.82
CA ILE A 341 -12.15 0.03 -11.47
C ILE A 341 -11.10 -0.65 -10.59
N VAL A 342 -11.31 -1.92 -10.24
CA VAL A 342 -10.46 -2.69 -9.31
C VAL A 342 -9.62 -3.75 -10.02
N LYS A 343 -8.38 -3.92 -9.54
CA LYS A 343 -7.44 -4.98 -9.88
C LYS A 343 -6.89 -5.64 -8.61
N SER A 344 -7.46 -6.79 -8.30
CA SER A 344 -7.12 -7.65 -7.16
C SER A 344 -5.86 -8.47 -7.41
N TYR A 345 -4.97 -8.59 -6.42
CA TYR A 345 -3.74 -9.41 -6.49
C TYR A 345 -3.30 -9.87 -5.08
N HIS A 346 -2.35 -10.81 -5.01
CA HIS A 346 -1.90 -11.40 -3.75
C HIS A 346 -0.44 -11.89 -3.81
N ILE A 347 0.15 -12.15 -2.64
CA ILE A 347 1.46 -12.77 -2.50
C ILE A 347 1.56 -13.56 -1.18
N ILE A 348 2.46 -14.53 -1.12
CA ILE A 348 2.73 -15.27 0.11
C ILE A 348 3.59 -14.42 1.07
N VAL A 349 3.06 -14.10 2.25
CA VAL A 349 3.77 -13.44 3.37
C VAL A 349 3.82 -14.42 4.56
N PRO A 350 4.95 -15.12 4.78
CA PRO A 350 5.01 -16.23 5.74
C PRO A 350 4.69 -15.89 7.20
N SER A 351 4.91 -14.65 7.64
CA SER A 351 4.54 -14.18 8.97
C SER A 351 3.02 -14.02 9.17
N PHE A 352 2.26 -13.79 8.10
CA PHE A 352 0.80 -13.60 8.12
C PHE A 352 0.07 -14.89 7.72
N GLY A 353 0.43 -16.01 8.35
CA GLY A 353 -0.11 -17.32 8.01
C GLY A 353 0.47 -17.88 6.71
N THR A 354 -0.13 -17.55 5.56
CA THR A 354 0.50 -17.80 4.25
C THR A 354 0.21 -16.76 3.17
N ASP A 355 -1.05 -16.48 2.84
CA ASP A 355 -1.42 -15.68 1.66
C ASP A 355 -1.88 -14.28 2.09
N TRP A 356 -1.57 -13.23 1.31
CA TRP A 356 -1.95 -11.86 1.65
C TRP A 356 -2.33 -11.05 0.42
N GLY A 357 -3.50 -10.42 0.49
CA GLY A 357 -4.19 -9.81 -0.64
C GLY A 357 -4.23 -8.29 -0.61
N PHE A 358 -4.30 -7.73 -1.82
CA PHE A 358 -4.34 -6.30 -2.07
C PHE A 358 -5.31 -5.99 -3.23
N HIS A 359 -5.91 -4.80 -3.20
CA HIS A 359 -6.67 -4.26 -4.32
C HIS A 359 -6.05 -2.95 -4.80
N ILE A 360 -5.68 -2.87 -6.08
CA ILE A 360 -5.40 -1.60 -6.77
C ILE A 360 -6.69 -1.07 -7.38
N ALA A 361 -6.92 0.24 -7.32
CA ALA A 361 -8.10 0.90 -7.81
C ALA A 361 -7.81 2.23 -8.51
N ALA A 362 -8.60 2.58 -9.53
CA ALA A 362 -8.49 3.87 -10.22
C ALA A 362 -9.83 4.35 -10.79
N ASN A 363 -9.90 5.66 -11.08
CA ASN A 363 -11.07 6.31 -11.68
C ASN A 363 -11.37 5.89 -13.13
N SER A 364 -10.44 5.19 -13.80
CA SER A 364 -10.59 4.75 -15.19
C SER A 364 -9.84 3.44 -15.44
N ALA A 365 -10.45 2.55 -16.25
CA ALA A 365 -9.84 1.27 -16.63
C ALA A 365 -8.54 1.45 -17.43
N TYR A 366 -8.37 2.58 -18.11
CA TYR A 366 -7.13 2.93 -18.82
C TYR A 366 -5.92 3.01 -17.86
N VAL A 367 -6.14 3.57 -16.67
CA VAL A 367 -5.11 3.75 -15.63
C VAL A 367 -4.64 2.41 -15.06
N LEU A 368 -5.39 1.31 -15.26
CA LEU A 368 -5.02 -0.04 -14.83
C LEU A 368 -4.77 -1.02 -15.99
N ASP A 369 -4.84 -0.56 -17.25
CA ASP A 369 -4.65 -1.46 -18.41
C ASP A 369 -3.26 -2.10 -18.42
N GLN A 370 -3.20 -3.38 -18.77
CA GLN A 370 -1.98 -4.18 -18.86
C GLN A 370 -1.09 -4.22 -17.60
N ILE A 371 -1.59 -3.84 -16.40
CA ILE A 371 -0.78 -3.84 -15.16
C ILE A 371 -0.09 -5.19 -14.89
N GLU A 372 -0.81 -6.30 -15.13
CA GLU A 372 -0.31 -7.68 -15.05
C GLU A 372 0.93 -7.94 -15.93
N GLN A 373 1.11 -7.19 -17.02
CA GLN A 373 2.18 -7.39 -18.00
C GLN A 373 3.40 -6.49 -17.73
N LEU A 374 3.35 -5.64 -16.69
CA LEU A 374 4.44 -4.73 -16.37
C LEU A 374 5.56 -5.41 -15.59
N TYR A 375 6.77 -4.89 -15.81
CA TYR A 375 7.93 -5.23 -15.01
C TYR A 375 8.03 -4.31 -13.80
N VAL A 376 8.42 -4.87 -12.66
CA VAL A 376 8.58 -4.14 -11.41
C VAL A 376 9.82 -3.26 -11.47
N VAL A 377 9.63 -1.95 -11.28
CA VAL A 377 10.68 -0.92 -11.27
C VAL A 377 10.51 -0.08 -10.00
N PRO A 378 11.55 0.15 -9.18
CA PRO A 378 12.90 -0.40 -9.29
C PRO A 378 12.93 -1.91 -9.09
N THR A 379 14.03 -2.57 -9.47
CA THR A 379 14.13 -4.03 -9.40
C THR A 379 13.84 -4.54 -7.97
N PRO A 380 12.83 -5.41 -7.80
CA PRO A 380 12.47 -5.94 -6.50
C PRO A 380 13.53 -6.91 -5.98
N ARG A 381 13.55 -7.10 -4.67
CA ARG A 381 14.39 -8.12 -4.00
C ARG A 381 13.56 -9.35 -3.61
N THR A 382 12.25 -9.19 -3.45
CA THR A 382 11.32 -10.24 -2.98
C THR A 382 10.21 -10.57 -3.97
N LEU A 383 9.77 -9.63 -4.82
CA LEU A 383 8.78 -9.92 -5.87
C LEU A 383 9.39 -10.60 -7.11
N PRO A 384 8.59 -11.36 -7.89
CA PRO A 384 8.95 -11.66 -9.28
C PRO A 384 9.07 -10.35 -10.10
N SER A 385 9.99 -10.33 -11.06
CA SER A 385 10.27 -9.13 -11.86
C SER A 385 9.14 -8.73 -12.82
N LEU A 386 8.21 -9.66 -13.12
CA LEU A 386 6.98 -9.45 -13.91
C LEU A 386 5.80 -9.57 -12.95
N LEU A 387 4.83 -8.66 -13.03
CA LEU A 387 3.70 -8.62 -12.09
C LEU A 387 2.69 -9.76 -12.24
N PHE A 388 2.55 -10.35 -13.44
CA PHE A 388 1.55 -11.37 -13.77
C PHE A 388 1.27 -12.44 -12.70
N PRO A 389 2.27 -13.07 -12.04
CA PRO A 389 2.03 -14.13 -11.06
C PRO A 389 1.22 -13.69 -9.83
N LEU A 390 1.27 -12.41 -9.44
CA LEU A 390 0.54 -11.88 -8.28
C LEU A 390 -0.98 -11.86 -8.54
N PHE A 391 -1.42 -11.88 -9.79
CA PHE A 391 -2.82 -11.81 -10.20
C PHE A 391 -3.43 -13.21 -10.46
N GLN A 392 -2.71 -14.30 -10.15
CA GLN A 392 -3.09 -15.68 -10.50
C GLN A 392 -3.77 -16.42 -9.33
N PHE A 393 -5.02 -16.05 -9.04
CA PHE A 393 -5.87 -16.74 -8.07
C PHE A 393 -6.21 -18.17 -8.49
N LYS A 394 -6.34 -19.06 -7.50
CA LYS A 394 -6.97 -20.37 -7.69
C LYS A 394 -8.48 -20.21 -7.89
N GLU A 395 -9.10 -21.17 -8.58
CA GLU A 395 -10.56 -21.26 -8.76
C GLU A 395 -11.30 -21.26 -7.40
N GLU A 396 -10.81 -22.00 -6.40
CA GLU A 396 -11.35 -22.03 -5.04
C GLU A 396 -11.31 -20.67 -4.30
N HIS A 397 -10.34 -19.79 -4.60
CA HIS A 397 -10.33 -18.43 -4.05
C HIS A 397 -11.34 -17.52 -4.81
N LEU A 398 -11.52 -17.72 -6.12
CA LEU A 398 -12.40 -16.91 -6.97
C LEU A 398 -13.89 -17.14 -6.70
N ASP A 399 -14.30 -18.37 -6.34
CA ASP A 399 -15.70 -18.67 -6.01
C ASP A 399 -16.27 -17.74 -4.92
N HIS A 400 -15.45 -17.42 -3.92
CA HIS A 400 -15.78 -16.55 -2.80
C HIS A 400 -16.10 -15.11 -3.22
N ARG A 401 -15.66 -14.64 -4.39
CA ARG A 401 -16.01 -13.30 -4.90
C ARG A 401 -17.51 -13.12 -5.07
N ASN A 402 -18.24 -14.19 -5.38
CA ASN A 402 -19.71 -14.17 -5.52
C ASN A 402 -20.47 -14.03 -4.19
N LEU A 403 -19.76 -14.12 -3.06
CA LEU A 403 -20.30 -13.97 -1.71
C LEU A 403 -20.00 -12.59 -1.09
N ALA A 404 -19.22 -11.76 -1.79
CA ALA A 404 -18.74 -10.48 -1.30
C ALA A 404 -19.89 -9.55 -0.84
N LEU A 405 -19.70 -8.93 0.32
CA LEU A 405 -20.66 -8.01 0.92
C LEU A 405 -20.22 -6.56 0.73
N LEU A 406 -21.17 -5.64 0.88
CA LEU A 406 -20.92 -4.19 0.81
C LEU A 406 -20.79 -3.61 2.22
N ASN A 407 -19.65 -2.98 2.49
CA ASN A 407 -19.40 -2.22 3.71
C ASN A 407 -19.63 -0.72 3.46
N SER A 408 -20.48 -0.09 4.26
CA SER A 408 -20.83 1.32 4.12
C SER A 408 -21.02 1.99 5.47
N GLU A 409 -21.04 3.31 5.53
CA GLU A 409 -21.31 4.05 6.76
C GLU A 409 -22.67 3.65 7.40
N SER A 410 -23.63 3.22 6.58
CA SER A 410 -24.93 2.70 7.04
C SER A 410 -24.94 1.23 7.48
N ASN A 411 -23.89 0.46 7.14
CA ASN A 411 -23.79 -0.98 7.40
C ASN A 411 -22.32 -1.43 7.42
N LEU A 412 -21.71 -1.34 8.61
CA LEU A 412 -20.30 -1.65 8.87
C LEU A 412 -20.06 -3.17 8.99
N ILE A 413 -20.36 -3.92 7.92
CA ILE A 413 -20.40 -5.38 7.93
C ILE A 413 -19.02 -6.06 8.00
N LEU A 414 -17.94 -5.39 7.57
CA LEU A 414 -16.62 -6.02 7.45
C LEU A 414 -16.09 -6.58 8.77
N HIS A 415 -16.31 -5.91 9.90
CA HIS A 415 -15.89 -6.44 11.21
C HIS A 415 -16.65 -7.70 11.64
N GLN A 416 -17.84 -7.94 11.11
CA GLN A 416 -18.61 -9.16 11.38
C GLN A 416 -18.14 -10.31 10.47
N CYS A 417 -17.70 -9.99 9.24
CA CYS A 417 -17.00 -10.92 8.36
C CYS A 417 -15.67 -11.37 8.99
N TYR A 418 -14.83 -10.40 9.38
CA TYR A 418 -13.50 -10.65 9.95
C TYR A 418 -13.57 -11.51 11.22
N LYS A 419 -14.43 -11.15 12.18
CA LYS A 419 -14.68 -11.99 13.37
C LYS A 419 -15.06 -13.42 13.00
N LYS A 420 -16.02 -13.60 12.09
CA LYS A 420 -16.50 -14.92 11.66
C LYS A 420 -15.47 -15.76 10.91
N GLU A 421 -14.48 -15.15 10.25
CA GLU A 421 -13.43 -15.88 9.52
C GLU A 421 -12.20 -16.16 10.39
N MET A 422 -11.89 -15.29 11.36
CA MET A 422 -10.76 -15.48 12.29
C MET A 422 -11.12 -16.25 13.58
N GLU A 423 -12.42 -16.41 13.92
CA GLU A 423 -12.89 -17.24 15.03
C GLU A 423 -12.69 -18.76 14.74
N PHE A 424 -11.68 -19.36 15.40
CA PHE A 424 -11.33 -20.80 15.34
C PHE A 424 -11.60 -21.57 16.66
#